data_AF-A0A812DDC6-F1
#
_entry.id   AF-A0A812DDC6-F1
#
_cell.length_a   1.000
_cell.length_b   1.000
_cell.length_c   1.000
_cell.angle_alpha   90.00
_cell.angle_beta   90.00
_cell.angle_gamma   90.00
#
_symmetry.space_group_name_H-M   'P 1'
#
loop_
_entity.id
_entity.type
_entity.pdbx_description
1 polymer ?
#
loop_
_entity_poly.entity_id
_entity_poly.type
_entity_poly.pdbx_seq_one_letter_code
_entity_poly.pdbx_strand_id
1 'polypeptide(L)'
;MTSNRLWTGTGIGWFNASKTKLLSINHHRDPSLPPIRMSDAQLHERSSLRLLGLKLSIDLRWNKYIESIASSTARKVGSLCHARKFFSSESSLQIYNQPFAFAWSIAAIYELESLLFSLSHRRAVASLCPFYKYFHGNCSDEVFSLVPRLHEFKRSSRLASRSHPFTVETVKCSRFFYTNSFMSRTSRLWNSLPCFSDSYNPQLFKCNVSRCLDLSPILLFILSSSTPTCSRSNSL
;
A
#
# COMPACT_ATOMS: atom_id res chain seq x y z
N MET A 1 28.60 -7.98 -34.20
CA MET A 1 27.40 -8.85 -34.32
C MET A 1 27.15 -9.52 -32.98
N THR A 2 26.51 -8.82 -32.04
CA THR A 2 26.23 -9.34 -30.69
C THR A 2 24.86 -9.99 -30.67
N SER A 3 24.85 -11.32 -30.80
CA SER A 3 23.66 -12.17 -30.64
C SER A 3 23.24 -12.15 -29.18
N ASN A 4 22.08 -11.57 -28.88
CA ASN A 4 21.43 -11.66 -27.57
C ASN A 4 20.95 -13.10 -27.32
N ARG A 5 21.86 -14.03 -27.05
CA ARG A 5 21.56 -15.31 -26.40
C ARG A 5 21.38 -15.05 -24.90
N LEU A 6 20.23 -14.52 -24.51
CA LEU A 6 19.86 -14.45 -23.10
C LEU A 6 19.13 -15.73 -22.71
N TRP A 7 19.87 -16.61 -22.00
CA TRP A 7 19.38 -17.55 -20.99
C TRP A 7 18.10 -18.33 -21.30
N THR A 8 18.15 -19.31 -22.20
CA THR A 8 17.18 -20.44 -22.21
C THR A 8 17.86 -21.79 -22.50
N GLY A 9 19.12 -21.94 -22.11
CA GLY A 9 19.97 -23.08 -22.52
C GLY A 9 19.63 -24.44 -21.90
N THR A 10 18.78 -24.55 -20.87
CA THR A 10 18.65 -25.82 -20.12
C THR A 10 17.24 -26.18 -19.65
N GLY A 11 16.18 -25.85 -20.41
CA GLY A 11 14.93 -26.62 -20.32
C GLY A 11 13.66 -25.92 -19.84
N ILE A 12 13.37 -24.70 -20.32
CA ILE A 12 12.06 -24.05 -20.09
C ILE A 12 11.58 -23.50 -21.44
N GLY A 13 10.30 -23.72 -21.76
CA GLY A 13 9.72 -23.69 -23.11
C GLY A 13 10.03 -22.46 -23.98
N TRP A 14 9.97 -22.68 -25.29
CA TRP A 14 10.17 -21.66 -26.33
C TRP A 14 9.15 -20.53 -26.17
N PHE A 15 9.63 -19.31 -25.94
CA PHE A 15 8.77 -18.13 -25.94
C PHE A 15 8.35 -17.76 -27.37
N ASN A 16 7.10 -17.39 -27.56
CA ASN A 16 6.54 -17.09 -28.86
C ASN A 16 6.74 -15.61 -29.24
N ALA A 17 7.59 -15.33 -30.22
CA ALA A 17 7.90 -13.99 -30.69
C ALA A 17 6.67 -13.19 -31.17
N SER A 18 5.65 -13.83 -31.76
CA SER A 18 4.43 -13.13 -32.21
C SER A 18 3.52 -12.70 -31.06
N LYS A 19 3.63 -13.35 -29.90
CA LYS A 19 2.88 -13.00 -28.68
C LYS A 19 3.63 -12.01 -27.79
N THR A 20 4.95 -11.94 -27.93
CA THR A 20 5.79 -11.04 -27.13
C THR A 20 5.67 -9.61 -27.67
N LYS A 21 5.52 -8.66 -26.74
CA LYS A 21 5.49 -7.22 -27.04
C LYS A 21 6.64 -6.55 -26.29
N LEU A 22 7.31 -5.62 -26.96
CA LEU A 22 8.38 -4.83 -26.38
C LEU A 22 7.88 -3.42 -26.05
N LEU A 23 8.16 -2.96 -24.85
CA LEU A 23 7.96 -1.59 -24.38
C LEU A 23 9.18 -1.24 -23.52
N SER A 24 10.02 -0.30 -23.95
CA SER A 24 11.05 0.25 -23.06
C SER A 24 10.47 1.40 -22.25
N ILE A 25 10.97 1.55 -21.03
CA ILE A 25 10.60 2.64 -20.14
C ILE A 25 11.90 3.24 -19.66
N ASN A 26 12.12 4.50 -20.00
CA ASN A 26 13.36 5.21 -19.69
C ASN A 26 13.02 6.59 -19.11
N HIS A 27 13.88 7.08 -18.23
CA HIS A 27 13.82 8.46 -17.75
C HIS A 27 14.45 9.45 -18.76
N HIS A 28 15.27 8.94 -19.68
CA HIS A 28 15.89 9.72 -20.75
C HIS A 28 14.88 9.97 -21.88
N ARG A 29 14.84 11.19 -22.43
CA ARG A 29 13.87 11.58 -23.48
C ARG A 29 14.17 10.90 -24.81
N ASP A 30 15.46 10.72 -25.13
CA ASP A 30 15.93 10.06 -26.35
C ASP A 30 16.89 8.92 -25.98
N PRO A 31 16.39 7.77 -25.50
CA PRO A 31 17.25 6.64 -25.18
C PRO A 31 17.71 5.98 -26.49
N SER A 32 19.03 5.86 -26.69
CA SER A 32 19.59 5.07 -27.79
C SER A 32 19.44 3.59 -27.47
N LEU A 33 18.35 2.98 -27.93
CA LEU A 33 18.04 1.58 -27.61
C LEU A 33 18.54 0.63 -28.70
N PRO A 34 19.28 -0.43 -28.33
CA PRO A 34 19.66 -1.45 -29.30
C PRO A 34 18.42 -2.25 -29.75
N PRO A 35 18.38 -2.71 -31.01
CA PRO A 35 17.27 -3.52 -31.50
C PRO A 35 17.20 -4.86 -30.77
N ILE A 36 16.05 -5.15 -30.17
CA ILE A 36 15.80 -6.42 -29.47
C ILE A 36 15.22 -7.43 -30.45
N ARG A 37 15.90 -8.57 -30.59
CA ARG A 37 15.49 -9.70 -31.44
C ARG A 37 15.15 -10.90 -30.58
N MET A 38 14.12 -11.62 -31.00
CA MET A 38 13.62 -12.82 -30.35
C MET A 38 13.36 -13.89 -31.41
N SER A 39 14.11 -15.01 -31.36
CA SER A 39 14.01 -16.10 -32.34
C SER A 39 14.04 -15.60 -33.79
N ASP A 40 15.05 -14.78 -34.11
CA ASP A 40 15.27 -14.11 -35.40
C ASP A 40 14.23 -13.06 -35.85
N ALA A 41 13.12 -12.89 -35.12
CA ALA A 41 12.18 -11.81 -35.35
C ALA A 41 12.56 -10.57 -34.52
N GLN A 42 12.64 -9.40 -35.17
CA GLN A 42 12.83 -8.12 -34.47
C GLN A 42 11.52 -7.69 -33.80
N LEU A 43 11.55 -7.45 -32.50
CA LEU A 43 10.37 -6.97 -31.76
C LEU A 43 10.22 -5.46 -31.98
N HIS A 44 9.05 -5.05 -32.48
CA HIS A 44 8.74 -3.63 -32.63
C HIS A 44 8.37 -3.02 -31.29
N GLU A 45 8.98 -1.87 -30.98
CA GLU A 45 8.67 -1.10 -29.79
C GLU A 45 7.24 -0.55 -29.86
N ARG A 46 6.46 -0.77 -28.81
CA ARG A 46 5.08 -0.30 -28.67
C ARG A 46 5.07 0.92 -27.76
N SER A 47 4.16 1.86 -28.00
CA SER A 47 3.92 3.01 -27.11
C SER A 47 3.04 2.67 -25.89
N SER A 48 2.36 1.51 -25.91
CA SER A 48 1.59 1.01 -24.78
C SER A 48 1.50 -0.52 -24.76
N LEU A 49 1.42 -1.08 -23.56
CA LEU A 49 1.35 -2.52 -23.30
C LEU A 49 0.20 -2.81 -22.33
N ARG A 50 -0.59 -3.86 -22.60
CA ARG A 50 -1.62 -4.33 -21.68
C ARG A 50 -1.09 -5.52 -20.87
N LEU A 51 -1.06 -5.38 -19.55
CA LEU A 51 -0.64 -6.41 -18.62
C LEU A 51 -1.72 -6.61 -17.56
N LEU A 52 -2.30 -7.81 -17.48
CA LEU A 52 -3.31 -8.17 -16.45
C LEU A 52 -4.50 -7.18 -16.35
N GLY A 53 -4.94 -6.65 -17.49
CA GLY A 53 -6.03 -5.67 -17.56
C GLY A 53 -5.61 -4.20 -17.41
N LEU A 54 -4.38 -3.93 -16.96
CA LEU A 54 -3.80 -2.59 -16.90
C LEU A 54 -3.17 -2.22 -18.24
N LYS A 55 -3.36 -0.97 -18.70
CA LYS A 55 -2.67 -0.45 -19.88
C LYS A 55 -1.55 0.49 -19.43
N LEU A 56 -0.32 0.03 -19.61
CA LEU A 56 0.89 0.82 -19.36
C LEU A 56 1.24 1.61 -20.62
N SER A 57 1.56 2.88 -20.46
CA SER A 57 2.07 3.74 -21.52
C SER A 57 3.57 3.97 -21.31
N ILE A 58 4.30 4.34 -22.37
CA ILE A 58 5.75 4.59 -22.32
C ILE A 58 6.16 5.70 -21.33
N ASP A 59 5.28 6.68 -21.15
CA ASP A 59 5.42 7.79 -20.21
C ASP A 59 5.02 7.42 -18.77
N LEU A 60 4.58 6.18 -18.52
CA LEU A 60 4.04 5.69 -17.24
C LEU A 60 2.94 6.58 -16.63
N ARG A 61 2.31 7.43 -17.44
CA ARG A 61 1.19 8.25 -17.01
C ARG A 61 -0.10 7.45 -17.11
N TRP A 62 -0.91 7.53 -16.06
CA TRP A 62 -2.13 6.76 -15.94
C TRP A 62 -3.35 7.47 -16.55
N ASN A 63 -3.23 8.74 -16.95
CA ASN A 63 -4.36 9.58 -17.40
C ASN A 63 -5.20 8.91 -18.48
N LYS A 64 -4.58 8.47 -19.59
CA LYS A 64 -5.29 7.80 -20.70
C LYS A 64 -5.93 6.47 -20.29
N TYR A 65 -5.33 5.76 -19.34
CA TYR A 65 -5.89 4.52 -18.82
C TYR A 65 -7.09 4.79 -17.92
N ILE A 66 -6.97 5.77 -17.01
CA ILE A 66 -8.04 6.23 -16.12
C ILE A 66 -9.22 6.75 -16.95
N GLU A 67 -8.97 7.58 -17.96
CA GLU A 67 -9.98 8.05 -18.92
C GLU A 67 -10.66 6.87 -19.63
N SER A 68 -9.89 5.89 -20.10
CA SER A 68 -10.45 4.71 -20.76
C SER A 68 -11.34 3.88 -19.82
N ILE A 69 -10.97 3.73 -18.56
CA ILE A 69 -11.82 3.07 -17.55
C ILE A 69 -13.06 3.91 -17.33
N ALA A 70 -12.91 5.21 -17.05
CA ALA A 70 -14.01 6.13 -16.80
C ALA A 70 -15.02 6.13 -17.96
N SER A 71 -14.56 6.19 -19.21
CA SER A 71 -15.43 6.10 -20.39
C SER A 71 -16.10 4.73 -20.55
N SER A 72 -15.42 3.63 -20.22
CA SER A 72 -16.05 2.30 -20.24
C SER A 72 -17.12 2.19 -19.17
N THR A 73 -16.85 2.74 -18.00
CA THR A 73 -17.71 2.73 -16.84
C THR A 73 -18.93 3.62 -17.05
N ALA A 74 -18.75 4.83 -17.59
CA ALA A 74 -19.83 5.74 -17.96
C ALA A 74 -20.76 5.13 -19.01
N ARG A 75 -20.24 4.38 -19.99
CA ARG A 75 -21.09 3.66 -20.96
C ARG A 75 -21.93 2.56 -20.30
N LYS A 76 -21.36 1.80 -19.36
CA LYS A 76 -22.11 0.79 -18.60
C LYS A 76 -23.20 1.43 -17.74
N VAL A 77 -22.88 2.53 -17.06
CA VAL A 77 -23.86 3.29 -16.25
C VAL A 77 -24.93 3.93 -17.12
N GLY A 78 -24.57 4.52 -18.27
CA GLY A 78 -25.51 5.10 -19.22
C GLY A 78 -26.48 4.06 -19.76
N SER A 79 -25.97 2.88 -20.16
CA SER A 79 -26.80 1.75 -20.58
C SER A 79 -27.76 1.29 -19.47
N LEU A 80 -27.28 1.20 -18.23
CA LEU A 80 -28.12 0.87 -17.07
C LEU A 80 -29.18 1.95 -16.78
N CYS A 81 -28.81 3.23 -16.93
CA CYS A 81 -29.72 4.36 -16.74
C CYS A 81 -30.88 4.33 -17.76
N HIS A 82 -30.59 4.00 -19.02
CA HIS A 82 -31.64 3.81 -20.04
C HIS A 82 -32.55 2.62 -19.73
N ALA A 83 -32.01 1.53 -19.18
CA ALA A 83 -32.76 0.35 -18.79
C ALA A 83 -33.44 0.48 -17.40
N ARG A 84 -33.28 1.62 -16.70
CA ARG A 84 -33.81 1.83 -15.34
C ARG A 84 -35.29 1.54 -15.19
N LYS A 85 -36.08 1.74 -16.25
CA LYS A 85 -37.54 1.48 -16.25
C LYS A 85 -37.89 0.00 -16.07
N PHE A 86 -36.95 -0.91 -16.32
CA PHE A 86 -37.12 -2.36 -16.16
C PHE A 86 -36.63 -2.90 -14.81
N PHE A 87 -36.00 -2.05 -13.98
CA PHE A 87 -35.44 -2.44 -12.70
C PHE A 87 -36.22 -1.80 -11.53
N SER A 88 -36.41 -2.58 -10.46
CA SER A 88 -36.94 -2.08 -9.19
C SER A 88 -35.88 -1.22 -8.48
N SER A 89 -36.32 -0.38 -7.54
CA SER A 89 -35.44 0.47 -6.72
C SER A 89 -34.35 -0.34 -6.02
N GLU A 90 -34.71 -1.52 -5.49
CA GLU A 90 -33.77 -2.39 -4.76
C GLU A 90 -32.78 -3.12 -5.69
N SER A 91 -33.23 -3.65 -6.83
CA SER A 91 -32.36 -4.37 -7.77
C SER A 91 -31.38 -3.44 -8.49
N SER A 92 -31.76 -2.17 -8.69
CA SER A 92 -30.87 -1.14 -9.24
C SER A 92 -29.67 -0.85 -8.34
N LEU A 93 -29.88 -0.78 -7.01
CA LEU A 93 -28.82 -0.56 -6.03
C LEU A 93 -27.88 -1.77 -5.93
N GLN A 94 -28.43 -2.98 -5.96
CA GLN A 94 -27.63 -4.20 -5.96
C GLN A 94 -26.75 -4.28 -7.22
N ILE A 95 -27.33 -4.09 -8.41
CA ILE A 95 -26.58 -4.12 -9.69
C ILE A 95 -25.51 -3.02 -9.74
N TYR A 96 -25.78 -1.84 -9.20
CA TYR A 96 -24.78 -0.77 -9.10
C TYR A 96 -23.62 -1.15 -8.17
N ASN A 97 -23.92 -1.77 -7.03
CA ASN A 97 -22.91 -2.15 -6.04
C ASN A 97 -22.06 -3.37 -6.46
N GLN A 98 -22.51 -4.24 -7.37
CA GLN A 98 -21.76 -5.45 -7.74
C GLN A 98 -20.42 -5.16 -8.49
N PRO A 99 -20.38 -4.34 -9.57
CA PRO A 99 -19.13 -4.05 -10.28
C PRO A 99 -18.41 -2.77 -9.80
N PHE A 100 -19.10 -1.84 -9.14
CA PHE A 100 -18.49 -0.59 -8.64
C PHE A 100 -17.96 -0.68 -7.22
N ALA A 101 -18.41 -1.62 -6.38
CA ALA A 101 -17.95 -1.65 -4.98
C ALA A 101 -16.42 -1.73 -4.87
N PHE A 102 -15.72 -2.43 -5.77
CA PHE A 102 -14.26 -2.51 -5.71
C PHE A 102 -13.56 -1.22 -6.17
N ALA A 103 -14.03 -0.59 -7.25
CA ALA A 103 -13.44 0.63 -7.79
C ALA A 103 -13.85 1.89 -7.01
N TRP A 104 -15.10 1.97 -6.55
CA TRP A 104 -15.60 3.02 -5.67
C TRP A 104 -15.06 2.84 -4.26
N SER A 105 -14.87 1.62 -3.75
CA SER A 105 -14.15 1.43 -2.48
C SER A 105 -12.72 1.93 -2.60
N ILE A 106 -11.97 1.56 -3.64
CA ILE A 106 -10.59 2.07 -3.77
C ILE A 106 -10.55 3.58 -4.05
N ALA A 107 -11.39 4.13 -4.94
CA ALA A 107 -11.42 5.56 -5.24
C ALA A 107 -11.95 6.40 -4.06
N ALA A 108 -13.03 5.97 -3.40
CA ALA A 108 -13.57 6.67 -2.24
C ALA A 108 -12.69 6.49 -1.00
N ILE A 109 -12.02 5.35 -0.79
CA ILE A 109 -11.00 5.20 0.25
C ILE A 109 -9.84 6.16 -0.06
N TYR A 110 -9.37 6.24 -1.31
CA TYR A 110 -8.27 7.13 -1.66
C TYR A 110 -8.66 8.61 -1.53
N GLU A 111 -9.86 9.00 -1.95
CA GLU A 111 -10.38 10.37 -1.94
C GLU A 111 -10.76 10.82 -0.52
N LEU A 112 -11.48 10.01 0.28
CA LEU A 112 -11.76 10.31 1.69
C LEU A 112 -10.50 10.27 2.59
N GLU A 113 -9.59 9.30 2.43
CA GLU A 113 -8.36 9.27 3.23
C GLU A 113 -7.37 10.37 2.82
N SER A 114 -7.34 10.79 1.55
CA SER A 114 -6.48 11.89 1.10
C SER A 114 -6.97 13.26 1.56
N LEU A 115 -8.27 13.41 1.81
CA LEU A 115 -8.88 14.59 2.41
C LEU A 115 -8.74 14.62 3.95
N LEU A 116 -8.70 13.47 4.62
CA LEU A 116 -8.55 13.41 6.08
C LEU A 116 -7.10 13.39 6.59
N PHE A 117 -6.15 12.79 5.87
CA PHE A 117 -4.77 12.60 6.38
C PHE A 117 -3.67 12.80 5.34
N SER A 118 -2.57 13.44 5.76
CA SER A 118 -1.41 13.61 4.89
C SER A 118 -0.82 12.25 4.46
N LEU A 119 -0.24 12.20 3.26
CA LEU A 119 0.47 11.01 2.78
C LEU A 119 1.61 10.58 3.72
N SER A 120 2.19 11.52 4.48
CA SER A 120 3.18 11.23 5.51
C SER A 120 2.58 10.48 6.72
N HIS A 121 1.38 10.87 7.16
CA HIS A 121 0.64 10.21 8.22
C HIS A 121 0.31 8.77 7.84
N ARG A 122 -0.28 8.55 6.66
CA ARG A 122 -0.64 7.20 6.20
C ARG A 122 0.56 6.28 6.11
N ARG A 123 1.70 6.80 5.64
CA ARG A 123 2.97 6.05 5.60
C ARG A 123 3.49 5.70 7.00
N ALA A 124 3.33 6.58 7.98
CA ALA A 124 3.74 6.32 9.36
C ALA A 124 2.88 5.21 10.00
N VAL A 125 1.55 5.29 9.90
CA VAL A 125 0.62 4.25 10.39
C VAL A 125 0.92 2.90 9.71
N ALA A 126 1.08 2.91 8.38
CA ALA A 126 1.38 1.71 7.61
C ALA A 126 2.73 1.07 7.98
N SER A 127 3.70 1.86 8.47
CA SER A 127 5.00 1.34 8.93
C SER A 127 4.92 0.79 10.35
N LEU A 128 4.18 1.46 11.24
CA LEU A 128 4.04 1.08 12.64
C LEU A 128 3.19 -0.17 12.85
N CYS A 129 2.12 -0.36 12.08
CA CYS A 129 1.22 -1.51 12.27
C CYS A 129 1.92 -2.88 12.07
N PRO A 130 2.72 -3.09 11.01
CA PRO A 130 3.56 -4.29 10.88
C PRO A 130 4.62 -4.37 11.98
N PHE A 131 5.25 -3.24 12.35
CA PHE A 131 6.27 -3.22 13.39
C PHE A 131 5.72 -3.66 14.76
N TYR A 132 4.50 -3.26 15.11
CA TYR A 132 3.79 -3.75 16.29
C TYR A 132 3.63 -5.27 16.27
N LYS A 133 3.23 -5.84 15.12
CA LYS A 133 3.10 -7.30 14.98
C LYS A 133 4.45 -8.00 15.13
N TYR A 134 5.51 -7.43 14.56
CA TYR A 134 6.86 -7.98 14.63
C TYR A 134 7.41 -7.94 16.05
N PHE A 135 7.18 -6.85 16.77
CA PHE A 135 7.58 -6.69 18.17
C PHE A 135 6.95 -7.75 19.08
N HIS A 136 5.69 -8.13 18.82
CA HIS A 136 4.98 -9.16 19.57
C HIS A 136 5.24 -10.61 19.07
N GLY A 137 6.16 -10.81 18.13
CA GLY A 137 6.52 -12.15 17.64
C GLY A 137 5.49 -12.81 16.73
N ASN A 138 4.52 -12.04 16.20
CA ASN A 138 3.54 -12.55 15.24
C ASN A 138 4.07 -12.56 13.79
N CYS A 139 5.32 -13.00 13.62
CA CYS A 139 6.03 -13.08 12.34
C CYS A 139 6.94 -14.31 12.30
N SER A 140 7.53 -14.60 11.13
CA SER A 140 8.54 -15.64 11.00
C SER A 140 9.77 -15.33 11.87
N ASP A 141 10.44 -16.39 12.33
CA ASP A 141 11.63 -16.29 13.20
C ASP A 141 12.76 -15.47 12.56
N GLU A 142 12.93 -15.60 11.24
CA GLU A 142 13.89 -14.82 10.44
C GLU A 142 13.66 -13.32 10.59
N VAL A 143 12.41 -12.88 10.49
CA VAL A 143 12.05 -11.45 10.60
C VAL A 143 12.10 -11.00 12.05
N PHE A 144 11.67 -11.85 12.99
CA PHE A 144 11.74 -11.57 14.41
C PHE A 144 13.18 -11.32 14.89
N SER A 145 14.14 -12.09 14.36
CA SER A 145 15.57 -11.92 14.69
C SER A 145 16.14 -10.55 14.30
N LEU A 146 15.49 -9.85 13.35
CA LEU A 146 15.88 -8.53 12.86
C LEU A 146 15.18 -7.38 13.61
N VAL A 147 14.18 -7.68 14.44
CA VAL A 147 13.45 -6.66 15.20
C VAL A 147 14.35 -6.11 16.30
N PRO A 148 14.48 -4.77 16.42
CA PRO A 148 15.28 -4.17 17.47
C PRO A 148 14.78 -4.57 18.86
N ARG A 149 15.72 -4.94 19.73
CA ARG A 149 15.42 -5.37 21.10
C ARG A 149 14.88 -4.21 21.93
N LEU A 150 14.20 -4.57 23.02
CA LEU A 150 13.76 -3.60 24.03
C LEU A 150 14.97 -2.93 24.66
N HIS A 151 14.92 -1.61 24.81
CA HIS A 151 16.03 -0.85 25.35
C HIS A 151 15.97 -0.79 26.88
N GLU A 152 16.97 -1.37 27.53
CA GLU A 152 17.10 -1.35 28.98
C GLU A 152 17.91 -0.14 29.45
N PHE A 153 17.23 0.84 30.05
CA PHE A 153 17.90 2.00 30.62
C PHE A 153 18.59 1.64 31.95
N LYS A 154 19.90 1.41 31.91
CA LYS A 154 20.72 1.17 33.11
C LYS A 154 20.88 2.40 34.03
N ARG A 155 20.57 3.61 33.52
CA ARG A 155 20.69 4.88 34.23
C ARG A 155 19.47 5.75 33.94
N SER A 156 18.96 6.44 34.95
CA SER A 156 17.89 7.43 34.80
C SER A 156 18.44 8.69 34.10
N SER A 157 18.43 8.67 32.77
CA SER A 157 18.78 9.81 31.92
C SER A 157 17.51 10.56 31.48
N ARG A 158 17.64 11.79 30.99
CA ARG A 158 16.48 12.56 30.45
C ARG A 158 15.70 11.79 29.38
N LEU A 159 16.39 10.94 28.60
CA LEU A 159 15.76 10.06 27.61
C LEU A 159 14.97 8.94 28.29
N ALA A 160 15.52 8.33 29.34
CA ALA A 160 14.86 7.30 30.14
C ALA A 160 13.59 7.83 30.84
N SER A 161 13.60 9.09 31.27
CA SER A 161 12.41 9.72 31.89
C SER A 161 11.30 10.04 30.88
N ARG A 162 11.61 10.12 29.57
CA ARG A 162 10.64 10.42 28.51
C ARG A 162 10.23 9.19 27.70
N SER A 163 10.90 8.06 27.90
CA SER A 163 10.67 6.82 27.18
C SER A 163 9.51 6.02 27.78
N HIS A 164 8.77 5.33 26.93
CA HIS A 164 7.71 4.41 27.35
C HIS A 164 8.28 2.98 27.58
N PRO A 165 7.56 2.09 28.29
CA PRO A 165 8.04 0.74 28.60
C PRO A 165 8.48 -0.10 27.38
N PHE A 166 7.80 0.08 26.25
CA PHE A 166 8.10 -0.62 25.00
C PHE A 166 9.19 0.04 24.13
N THR A 167 10.02 0.92 24.68
CA THR A 167 11.04 1.64 23.91
C THR A 167 12.07 0.66 23.35
N VAL A 168 12.38 0.76 22.06
CA VAL A 168 13.33 -0.13 21.38
C VAL A 168 14.67 0.54 21.12
N GLU A 169 15.72 -0.27 20.96
CA GLU A 169 17.04 0.24 20.60
C GLU A 169 17.03 0.84 19.19
N THR A 170 17.64 2.02 19.03
CA THR A 170 17.77 2.67 17.72
C THR A 170 19.19 2.54 17.21
N VAL A 171 19.34 2.05 15.97
CA VAL A 171 20.64 1.97 15.32
C VAL A 171 21.08 3.39 14.93
N LYS A 172 22.26 3.80 15.41
CA LYS A 172 22.90 5.07 15.00
C LYS A 172 23.45 4.93 13.59
N CYS A 173 22.69 5.37 12.61
CA CYS A 173 23.11 5.41 11.21
C CYS A 173 23.68 6.80 10.86
N SER A 174 24.92 6.87 10.36
CA SER A 174 25.56 8.12 9.93
C SER A 174 25.13 8.59 8.54
N ARG A 175 24.62 7.68 7.69
CA ARG A 175 24.20 7.97 6.31
C ARG A 175 22.67 7.97 6.17
N PHE A 176 22.14 9.00 5.52
CA PHE A 176 20.71 9.19 5.26
C PHE A 176 20.01 7.98 4.60
N PHE A 177 20.73 7.23 3.76
CA PHE A 177 20.20 6.02 3.11
C PHE A 177 19.76 4.97 4.14
N TYR A 178 20.65 4.58 5.05
CA TYR A 178 20.35 3.61 6.11
C TYR A 178 19.42 4.19 7.17
N THR A 179 19.47 5.49 7.41
CA THR A 179 18.56 6.18 8.33
C THR A 179 17.10 6.01 7.92
N ASN A 180 16.82 5.92 6.62
CA ASN A 180 15.47 5.78 6.05
C ASN A 180 15.00 4.34 5.82
N SER A 181 15.84 3.34 6.13
CA SER A 181 15.43 1.93 6.11
C SER A 181 14.29 1.67 7.10
N PHE A 182 13.49 0.63 6.83
CA PHE A 182 12.26 0.34 7.59
C PHE A 182 12.51 0.26 9.10
N MET A 183 13.50 -0.52 9.55
CA MET A 183 13.78 -0.72 10.98
C MET A 183 14.22 0.60 11.66
N SER A 184 15.24 1.26 11.14
CA SER A 184 15.77 2.50 11.73
C SER A 184 14.74 3.64 11.76
N ARG A 185 13.96 3.80 10.70
CA ARG A 185 12.93 4.83 10.60
C ARG A 185 11.77 4.53 11.54
N THR A 186 11.29 3.29 11.54
CA THR A 186 10.12 2.90 12.33
C THR A 186 10.44 2.82 13.81
N SER A 187 11.64 2.38 14.22
CA SER A 187 12.06 2.40 15.63
C SER A 187 12.12 3.80 16.23
N ARG A 188 12.60 4.80 15.48
CA ARG A 188 12.58 6.20 15.95
C ARG A 188 11.15 6.71 16.12
N LEU A 189 10.29 6.37 15.16
CA LEU A 189 8.90 6.81 15.16
C LEU A 189 8.11 6.10 16.27
N TRP A 190 8.36 4.82 16.50
CA TRP A 190 7.83 4.02 17.60
C TRP A 190 8.18 4.62 18.96
N ASN A 191 9.45 4.94 19.19
CA ASN A 191 9.93 5.53 20.45
C ASN A 191 9.35 6.93 20.75
N SER A 192 8.74 7.58 19.75
CA SER A 192 8.09 8.87 19.91
C SER A 192 6.60 8.77 20.26
N LEU A 193 6.03 7.56 20.28
CA LEU A 193 4.61 7.34 20.54
C LEU A 193 4.31 7.35 22.04
N PRO A 194 3.24 8.05 22.47
CA PRO A 194 2.82 8.02 23.87
C PRO A 194 1.79 6.92 24.18
N CYS A 195 1.20 6.28 23.16
CA CYS A 195 -0.03 5.51 23.30
C CYS A 195 0.17 4.01 23.03
N PHE A 196 0.51 3.29 24.10
CA PHE A 196 0.54 1.82 24.11
C PHE A 196 -0.53 1.29 25.05
N SER A 197 -1.06 0.11 24.74
CA SER A 197 -2.04 -0.60 25.55
C SER A 197 -1.41 -1.84 26.16
N ASP A 198 -1.88 -2.23 27.35
CA ASP A 198 -1.31 -3.33 28.12
C ASP A 198 -1.58 -4.71 27.48
N SER A 199 -2.58 -4.81 26.60
CA SER A 199 -2.92 -6.03 25.88
C SER A 199 -2.61 -5.93 24.38
N TYR A 200 -2.21 -7.07 23.79
CA TYR A 200 -1.95 -7.14 22.35
C TYR A 200 -3.26 -7.02 21.55
N ASN A 201 -3.46 -5.88 20.90
CA ASN A 201 -4.60 -5.67 20.02
C ASN A 201 -4.21 -4.79 18.81
N PRO A 202 -4.04 -5.37 17.60
CA PRO A 202 -3.55 -4.64 16.44
C PRO A 202 -4.54 -3.60 15.90
N GLN A 203 -5.85 -3.81 16.09
CA GLN A 203 -6.87 -2.85 15.64
C GLN A 203 -6.91 -1.63 16.55
N LEU A 204 -6.86 -1.86 17.87
CA LEU A 204 -6.80 -0.80 18.86
C LEU A 204 -5.50 0.01 18.73
N PHE A 205 -4.38 -0.67 18.49
CA PHE A 205 -3.10 0.00 18.21
C PHE A 205 -3.19 0.89 16.96
N LYS A 206 -3.74 0.40 15.85
CA LYS A 206 -3.92 1.19 14.62
C LYS A 206 -4.71 2.47 14.89
N CYS A 207 -5.84 2.37 15.61
CA CYS A 207 -6.68 3.51 15.96
C CYS A 207 -5.96 4.52 16.86
N ASN A 208 -5.25 4.04 17.88
CA ASN A 208 -4.49 4.89 18.79
C ASN A 208 -3.34 5.61 18.09
N VAL A 209 -2.59 4.91 17.24
CA VAL A 209 -1.50 5.50 16.45
C VAL A 209 -2.01 6.57 15.51
N SER A 210 -3.10 6.31 14.78
CA SER A 210 -3.74 7.34 13.96
C SER A 210 -4.08 8.57 14.80
N ARG A 211 -4.77 8.39 15.93
CA ARG A 211 -5.11 9.50 16.83
C ARG A 211 -3.89 10.25 17.38
N CYS A 212 -2.82 9.55 17.76
CA CYS A 212 -1.62 10.17 18.34
C CYS A 212 -0.76 10.90 17.31
N LEU A 213 -0.80 10.47 16.05
CA LEU A 213 -0.08 11.14 14.96
C LEU A 213 -0.88 12.31 14.38
N ASP A 214 -2.16 12.45 14.72
CA ASP A 214 -3.00 13.58 14.34
C ASP A 214 -3.13 14.60 15.48
N LEU A 215 -2.61 15.80 15.25
CA LEU A 215 -2.92 16.98 16.07
C LEU A 215 -4.21 17.67 15.63
N SER A 216 -5.20 16.93 15.10
CA SER A 216 -6.48 17.51 14.65
C SER A 216 -7.64 17.11 15.56
N PRO A 217 -8.27 18.08 16.26
CA PRO A 217 -9.36 17.81 17.22
C PRO A 217 -10.67 17.29 16.58
N ILE A 218 -10.78 17.28 15.25
CA ILE A 218 -12.02 16.93 14.53
C ILE A 218 -12.30 15.41 14.52
N LEU A 219 -11.28 14.57 14.69
CA LEU A 219 -11.41 13.10 14.67
C LEU A 219 -11.70 12.44 16.02
N LEU A 220 -11.55 13.19 17.13
CA LEU A 220 -11.96 12.73 18.46
C LEU A 220 -13.47 12.45 18.51
N PHE A 221 -14.26 13.18 17.72
CA PHE A 221 -15.71 13.05 17.70
C PHE A 221 -16.19 11.83 16.90
N ILE A 222 -15.58 11.56 15.74
CA ILE A 222 -16.05 10.51 14.82
C ILE A 222 -15.68 9.10 15.29
N LEU A 223 -14.51 8.92 15.93
CA LEU A 223 -14.09 7.60 16.41
C LEU A 223 -14.64 7.22 17.79
N SER A 224 -15.20 8.17 18.55
CA SER A 224 -15.91 7.87 19.80
C SER A 224 -17.33 7.33 19.55
N SER A 225 -17.87 7.51 18.34
CA SER A 225 -19.20 7.01 17.95
C SER A 225 -19.20 5.55 17.50
N SER A 226 -18.04 4.89 17.48
CA SER A 226 -17.85 3.52 16.96
C SER A 226 -17.33 2.54 18.01
N THR A 227 -17.77 2.65 19.26
CA THR A 227 -17.62 1.54 20.22
C THR A 227 -18.85 0.63 20.14
N PRO A 228 -18.71 -0.67 19.87
CA PRO A 228 -19.80 -1.60 20.14
C PRO A 228 -19.97 -1.70 21.67
N THR A 229 -21.15 -1.36 22.16
CA THR A 229 -21.55 -1.58 23.55
C THR A 229 -21.47 -3.08 23.85
N CYS A 230 -20.47 -3.50 24.63
CA CYS A 230 -20.42 -4.85 25.17
C CYS A 230 -21.49 -4.97 26.25
N SER A 231 -22.57 -5.70 25.94
CA SER A 231 -23.64 -6.03 26.86
C SER A 231 -23.08 -6.86 28.03
N ARG A 232 -23.34 -6.37 29.24
CA ARG A 232 -23.03 -7.02 30.51
C ARG A 232 -24.10 -8.09 30.74
N SER A 233 -23.78 -9.37 30.52
CA SER A 233 -24.58 -10.47 31.03
C SER A 233 -24.28 -10.63 32.52
N ASN A 234 -25.19 -10.16 33.37
CA ASN A 234 -25.19 -10.48 34.79
C ASN A 234 -25.65 -11.93 34.95
N SER A 235 -24.77 -12.76 35.51
CA SER A 235 -25.13 -14.04 36.14
C SER A 235 -25.53 -13.77 37.59
N LEU A 236 -26.77 -14.13 37.92
CA LEU A 236 -27.18 -14.68 39.22
C LEU A 236 -27.92 -15.98 38.93
#